data_AF-A0A0F8ZYP3-F1
#
_entry.id   AF-A0A0F8ZYP3-F1
#
_cell.length_a   1.000
_cell.length_b   1.000
_cell.length_c   1.000
_cell.angle_alpha   90.00
_cell.angle_beta   90.00
_cell.angle_gamma   90.00
#
_symmetry.space_group_name_H-M   'P 1'
#
loop_
_entity.id
_entity.type
_entity.pdbx_description
1 polymer ?
#
loop_
_entity_poly.entity_id
_entity_poly.type
_entity_poly.pdbx_seq_one_letter_code
_entity_poly.pdbx_strand_id
1 'polypeptide(L)'
;MAHKRPWHCYSKWTRRPYQHKRSSNHRREYARGGAQSKIVRFWGGAKETPWEKFELVVGLKVNRQIQISSNTLEAVRITINGVLQRKL
;
A
#
# COMPACT_ATOMS: atom_id res chain seq x y z
N MET A 1 -12.54 -19.52 11.27
CA MET A 1 -11.76 -18.46 10.57
C MET A 1 -11.95 -17.16 11.32
N ALA A 2 -10.90 -16.56 11.88
CA ALA A 2 -11.04 -15.29 12.58
C ALA A 2 -11.42 -14.17 11.59
N HIS A 3 -12.59 -13.55 11.79
CA HIS A 3 -13.04 -12.42 10.97
C HIS A 3 -12.09 -11.24 11.16
N LYS A 4 -11.52 -10.71 10.06
CA LYS A 4 -10.75 -9.46 10.10
C LYS A 4 -11.67 -8.32 10.56
N ARG A 5 -11.18 -7.48 11.49
CA ARG A 5 -11.91 -6.28 11.90
C ARG A 5 -12.10 -5.33 10.71
N PRO A 6 -13.23 -4.62 10.64
CA PRO A 6 -13.49 -3.67 9.57
C PRO A 6 -12.51 -2.49 9.63
N TRP A 7 -12.18 -1.94 8.45
CA TRP A 7 -11.13 -0.92 8.33
C TRP A 7 -11.40 0.36 9.13
N HIS A 8 -12.67 0.74 9.32
CA HIS A 8 -13.01 1.98 10.03
C HIS A 8 -12.43 2.02 11.44
N CYS A 9 -12.24 0.86 12.11
CA CYS A 9 -11.60 0.76 13.42
C CYS A 9 -10.12 1.21 13.43
N TYR A 10 -9.45 1.14 12.28
CA TYR A 10 -8.03 1.49 12.10
C TYR A 10 -7.83 2.73 11.24
N SER A 11 -8.90 3.40 10.81
CA SER A 11 -8.84 4.54 9.89
C SER A 11 -8.15 5.78 10.50
N LYS A 12 -8.16 5.90 11.83
CA LYS A 12 -7.62 7.04 12.58
C LYS A 12 -6.28 6.72 13.22
N TRP A 13 -5.42 7.72 13.29
CA TRP A 13 -4.15 7.62 14.00
C TRP A 13 -4.35 7.88 15.49
N THR A 14 -4.38 6.83 16.30
CA THR A 14 -4.64 6.93 17.76
C THR A 14 -3.45 6.53 18.63
N ARG A 15 -2.43 5.88 18.05
CA ARG A 15 -1.28 5.34 18.79
C ARG A 15 0.03 5.65 18.07
N ARG A 16 1.15 5.56 18.79
CA ARG A 16 2.49 5.68 18.20
C ARG A 16 2.67 4.65 17.07
N PRO A 17 3.26 5.03 15.92
CA PRO A 17 3.53 4.10 14.84
C PRO A 17 4.33 2.90 15.30
N TYR A 18 3.93 1.75 14.79
CA TYR A 18 4.62 0.49 15.00
C TYR A 18 5.22 0.03 13.68
N GLN A 19 6.53 -0.21 13.68
CA GLN A 19 7.23 -0.70 12.50
C GLN A 19 7.88 -2.03 12.84
N HIS A 20 7.54 -3.06 12.06
CA HIS A 20 8.33 -4.28 12.03
C HIS A 20 9.70 -3.94 11.45
N LYS A 21 10.75 -3.92 12.28
CA LYS A 21 12.11 -3.81 11.77
C LYS A 21 12.42 -5.07 10.97
N ARG A 22 13.04 -4.94 9.81
CA ARG A 22 13.55 -6.06 9.01
C ARG A 22 15.05 -6.12 9.25
N SER A 23 15.46 -6.41 10.49
CA SER A 23 16.87 -6.48 10.83
C SER A 23 17.35 -7.92 10.63
N SER A 24 18.38 -8.13 9.82
CA SER A 24 19.01 -9.45 9.62
C SER A 24 19.45 -10.11 10.93
N ASN A 25 19.73 -9.31 11.96
CA ASN A 25 20.23 -9.81 13.24
C ASN A 25 19.11 -10.15 14.24
N HIS A 26 17.82 -9.83 13.99
CA HIS A 26 16.63 -10.08 14.84
C HIS A 26 16.78 -9.79 16.37
N ARG A 27 17.90 -9.23 16.83
CA ARG A 27 18.31 -9.23 18.25
C ARG A 27 17.60 -8.20 19.14
N ARG A 28 16.74 -7.34 18.57
CA ARG A 28 16.00 -6.29 19.32
C ARG A 28 14.66 -5.93 18.65
N GLU A 29 13.92 -6.92 18.19
CA GLU A 29 12.58 -6.67 17.65
C GLU A 29 11.54 -6.78 18.76
N TYR A 30 10.92 -5.63 19.12
CA TYR A 30 9.72 -5.54 19.96
C TYR A 30 8.48 -6.19 19.29
N ALA A 31 8.67 -6.73 18.08
CA ALA A 31 7.67 -7.10 17.11
C ALA A 31 8.05 -8.41 16.45
N ARG A 32 7.67 -9.55 17.03
CA ARG A 32 7.96 -10.87 16.45
C ARG A 32 6.70 -11.38 15.75
N GLY A 33 6.76 -11.59 14.43
CA GLY A 33 5.65 -12.15 13.65
C GLY A 33 4.71 -11.10 13.01
N GLY A 34 5.27 -10.08 12.35
CA GLY A 34 4.46 -9.14 11.58
C GLY A 34 3.79 -9.79 10.36
N ALA A 35 2.51 -9.54 10.17
CA ALA A 35 1.82 -9.94 8.94
C ALA A 35 2.44 -9.20 7.74
N GLN A 36 2.78 -9.95 6.69
CA GLN A 36 3.24 -9.35 5.44
C GLN A 36 2.15 -8.47 4.82
N SER A 37 2.55 -7.34 4.25
CA SER A 37 1.64 -6.45 3.52
C SER A 37 1.01 -7.19 2.34
N LYS A 38 -0.29 -7.00 2.12
CA LYS A 38 -0.99 -7.59 0.97
C LYS A 38 -0.51 -7.02 -0.37
N ILE A 39 -0.25 -5.71 -0.41
CA ILE A 39 0.38 -5.08 -1.57
C ILE A 39 1.85 -5.47 -1.61
N VAL A 40 2.26 -6.07 -2.73
CA VAL A 40 3.65 -6.49 -2.97
C VAL A 40 4.24 -5.76 -4.17
N ARG A 41 3.43 -5.46 -5.19
CA ARG A 41 3.85 -4.73 -6.39
C ARG A 41 3.36 -3.29 -6.31
N PHE A 42 4.28 -2.35 -6.34
CA PHE A 42 3.96 -0.91 -6.28
C PHE A 42 3.92 -0.25 -7.67
N TRP A 43 4.54 -0.88 -8.66
CA TRP A 43 4.62 -0.38 -10.03
C TRP A 43 3.81 -1.27 -10.97
N GLY A 44 3.25 -0.67 -12.03
CA GLY A 44 2.57 -1.35 -13.12
C GLY A 44 2.87 -0.65 -14.45
N GLY A 45 2.54 -1.29 -15.57
CA GLY A 45 2.79 -0.75 -16.91
C GLY A 45 4.27 -0.69 -17.29
N ALA A 46 4.64 0.26 -18.16
CA ALA A 46 5.98 0.43 -18.71
C ALA A 46 6.93 1.11 -17.71
N LYS A 47 7.31 0.37 -16.65
CA LYS A 47 8.19 0.84 -15.57
C LYS A 47 9.54 1.36 -16.05
N GLU A 48 10.08 0.79 -17.12
CA GLU A 48 11.41 1.12 -17.63
C GLU A 48 11.40 2.37 -18.53
N THR A 49 10.21 2.89 -18.88
CA THR A 49 10.06 4.14 -19.60
C THR A 49 10.31 5.31 -18.64
N PRO A 50 11.28 6.19 -18.92
CA PRO A 50 11.52 7.38 -18.12
C PRO A 50 10.28 8.29 -18.06
N TRP A 51 10.09 8.96 -16.93
CA TRP A 51 8.92 9.80 -16.67
C TRP A 51 8.76 10.93 -17.70
N GLU A 52 9.88 11.46 -18.19
CA GLU A 52 9.95 12.55 -19.16
C GLU A 52 9.33 12.20 -20.51
N LYS A 53 9.14 10.90 -20.79
CA LYS A 53 8.49 10.42 -22.02
C LYS A 53 6.97 10.39 -21.92
N PHE A 54 6.39 10.61 -20.73
CA PHE A 54 4.94 10.67 -20.56
C PHE A 54 4.48 12.13 -20.67
N GLU A 55 3.55 12.39 -21.60
CA GLU A 55 3.01 13.74 -21.84
C GLU A 55 2.14 14.24 -20.68
N LEU A 56 1.55 13.32 -19.90
CA LEU A 56 0.63 13.64 -18.82
C LEU A 56 0.90 12.77 -17.59
N VAL A 57 0.85 13.42 -16.43
CA VAL A 57 0.92 12.77 -15.13
C VAL A 57 -0.30 13.14 -14.33
N VAL A 58 -0.98 12.13 -13.78
CA VAL A 58 -2.10 12.33 -12.85
C VAL A 58 -1.74 11.78 -11.47
N GLY A 59 -1.75 12.66 -10.47
CA GLY A 59 -1.51 12.30 -9.07
C GLY A 59 -2.80 12.13 -8.29
N LEU A 60 -2.86 11.14 -7.39
CA LEU A 60 -3.94 10.97 -6.42
C LEU A 60 -3.48 11.47 -5.05
N LYS A 61 -4.12 12.51 -4.53
CA LYS A 61 -3.85 13.08 -3.20
C LYS A 61 -5.02 12.83 -2.26
N VAL A 62 -4.70 12.47 -1.01
CA VAL A 62 -5.69 12.34 0.05
C VAL A 62 -5.81 13.67 0.79
N ASN A 63 -7.04 14.16 0.97
CA ASN A 63 -7.32 15.47 1.59
C ASN A 63 -7.44 15.43 3.12
N ARG A 64 -7.44 14.24 3.72
CA ARG A 64 -7.54 14.03 5.17
C ARG A 64 -6.46 13.08 5.63
N GLN A 65 -5.98 13.28 6.86
CA GLN A 65 -5.04 12.35 7.48
C GLN A 65 -5.78 11.08 7.90
N ILE A 66 -5.61 10.00 7.13
CA ILE A 66 -6.20 8.68 7.38
C ILE A 66 -5.15 7.59 7.20
N GLN A 67 -5.31 6.46 7.88
CA GLN A 67 -4.47 5.28 7.65
C GLN A 67 -5.09 4.37 6.60
N ILE A 68 -4.44 4.20 5.45
CA ILE A 68 -4.94 3.34 4.37
C ILE A 68 -4.42 1.91 4.56
N SER A 69 -5.32 0.93 4.47
CA SER A 69 -4.91 -0.48 4.61
C SER A 69 -4.17 -0.98 3.37
N SER A 70 -3.25 -1.94 3.56
CA SER A 70 -2.56 -2.61 2.45
C SER A 70 -3.52 -3.37 1.52
N ASN A 71 -4.66 -3.84 2.03
CA ASN A 71 -5.71 -4.45 1.21
C ASN A 71 -6.36 -3.42 0.27
N THR A 72 -6.60 -2.21 0.78
CA THR A 72 -7.18 -1.11 0.01
C THR A 72 -6.23 -0.67 -1.09
N LEU A 73 -4.93 -0.52 -0.79
CA LEU A 73 -3.92 -0.16 -1.79
C LEU A 73 -3.82 -1.21 -2.90
N GLU A 74 -3.85 -2.51 -2.55
CA GLU A 74 -3.83 -3.57 -3.57
C GLU A 74 -5.09 -3.56 -4.44
N ALA A 75 -6.27 -3.32 -3.84
CA ALA A 75 -7.51 -3.19 -4.59
C ALA A 75 -7.46 -2.02 -5.58
N VAL A 76 -7.03 -0.83 -5.13
CA VAL A 76 -6.86 0.36 -5.99
C VAL A 76 -5.92 0.06 -7.15
N ARG A 77 -4.77 -0.59 -6.89
CA ARG A 77 -3.81 -0.98 -7.93
C ARG A 77 -4.46 -1.87 -8.99
N ILE A 78 -5.16 -2.93 -8.58
CA ILE A 78 -5.82 -3.87 -9.50
C ILE A 78 -6.90 -3.16 -10.30
N THR A 79 -7.74 -2.35 -9.64
CA THR A 79 -8.83 -1.62 -10.29
C THR A 79 -8.31 -0.65 -11.35
N ILE A 80 -7.31 0.18 -11.02
CA ILE A 80 -6.74 1.13 -11.98
C ILE A 80 -6.11 0.39 -13.16
N ASN A 81 -5.27 -0.61 -12.89
CA ASN A 81 -4.61 -1.37 -13.96
C ASN A 81 -5.62 -2.08 -14.87
N GLY A 82 -6.65 -2.73 -14.30
CA GLY A 82 -7.65 -3.43 -15.10
C GLY A 82 -8.56 -2.50 -15.92
N VAL A 83 -8.72 -1.24 -15.52
CA VAL A 83 -9.39 -0.23 -16.35
C VAL A 83 -8.46 0.26 -17.45
N LEU A 84 -7.19 0.58 -17.13
CA LEU A 84 -6.22 1.08 -18.09
C LEU A 84 -5.92 0.05 -19.18
N GLN A 85 -5.70 -1.22 -18.83
CA GLN A 85 -5.45 -2.32 -19.77
C GLN A 85 -6.61 -2.60 -20.74
N ARG A 86 -7.83 -2.17 -20.41
CA ARG A 86 -8.98 -2.30 -21.31
C ARG A 86 -9.14 -1.13 -22.26
N LYS A 87 -8.51 0.01 -21.94
CA LYS A 87 -8.68 1.28 -22.68
C LYS A 87 -7.45 1.65 -23.51
N LEU A 88 -6.27 1.22 -23.09
CA LEU A 88 -4.98 1.38 -23.75
C LEU A 88 -4.55 0.05 -24.34
#